data_AF-A0A9E5LI90-F1
#
_entry.id   AF-A0A9E5LI90-F1
#
_cell.length_a   1.000
_cell.length_b   1.000
_cell.length_c   1.000
_cell.angle_alpha   90.00
_cell.angle_beta   90.00
_cell.angle_gamma   90.00
#
_symmetry.space_group_name_H-M   'P 1'
#
loop_
_entity.id
_entity.type
_entity.pdbx_description
1 polymer ?
#
loop_
_entity_poly.entity_id
_entity_poly.type
_entity_poly.pdbx_seq_one_letter_code
_entity_poly.pdbx_strand_id
1 'polypeptide(L)' 'MSEDARFEDGEDKALNIGAFDKSDLEIVSSLIQDSVLPANEIKWLPTTNKLALLINRFRWEDKNLAISKDREVERV' A
#
# COMPACT_ATOMS: atom_id res chain seq x y z
N MET A 1 -14.29 13.07 -26.36
CA MET A 1 -14.13 13.58 -24.99
C MET A 1 -13.64 12.41 -24.18
N SER A 2 -12.41 12.45 -23.63
CA SER A 2 -11.93 11.39 -22.73
C SER A 2 -12.58 11.63 -21.37
N GLU A 3 -13.28 10.64 -20.83
CA GLU A 3 -13.79 10.70 -19.46
C GLU A 3 -12.62 10.50 -18.47
N ASP A 4 -12.73 11.10 -17.29
CA ASP A 4 -11.76 10.90 -16.21
C ASP A 4 -11.89 9.47 -15.67
N ALA A 5 -10.74 8.87 -15.33
CA ALA A 5 -10.70 7.53 -14.78
C ALA A 5 -11.47 7.45 -13.45
N ARG A 6 -12.30 6.43 -13.32
CA ARG A 6 -13.00 6.11 -12.06
C ARG A 6 -12.11 5.19 -11.22
N PHE A 7 -12.38 5.15 -9.93
CA PHE A 7 -11.73 4.21 -9.00
C PHE A 7 -11.88 2.74 -9.45
N GLU A 8 -13.00 2.42 -10.09
CA GLU A 8 -13.34 1.10 -10.64
C GLU A 8 -12.41 0.66 -11.78
N ASP A 9 -11.81 1.63 -12.48
CA ASP A 9 -11.00 1.40 -13.67
C ASP A 9 -9.53 1.06 -13.31
N GLY A 10 -9.19 1.06 -12.01
CA GLY A 10 -7.86 0.71 -11.50
C GLY A 10 -7.56 -0.79 -11.57
N GLU A 11 -6.41 -1.15 -12.14
CA GLU A 11 -5.92 -2.53 -12.12
C GLU A 11 -5.46 -2.96 -10.73
N ASP A 12 -5.74 -4.21 -10.38
CA ASP A 12 -5.38 -4.81 -9.10
C ASP A 12 -3.91 -5.29 -9.11
N LYS A 13 -2.98 -4.32 -9.15
CA LYS A 13 -1.53 -4.56 -9.24
C LYS A 13 -0.76 -3.81 -8.15
N ALA A 14 0.47 -4.24 -7.92
CA ALA A 14 1.38 -3.56 -7.00
C ALA A 14 1.54 -2.09 -7.40
N LEU A 15 1.25 -1.19 -6.45
CA LEU A 15 1.37 0.25 -6.62
C LEU A 15 2.74 0.72 -6.15
N ASN A 16 3.39 1.56 -6.96
CA ASN A 16 4.59 2.29 -6.55
C ASN A 16 4.15 3.71 -6.13
N ILE A 17 3.92 3.90 -4.84
CA ILE A 17 3.41 5.15 -4.27
C ILE A 17 4.59 5.92 -3.65
N GLY A 18 4.68 7.22 -3.95
CA GLY A 18 5.63 8.13 -3.34
C GLY A 18 4.91 9.22 -2.55
N ALA A 19 5.57 9.75 -1.53
CA ALA A 19 5.10 10.92 -0.78
C ALA A 19 6.10 12.07 -0.94
N PHE A 20 5.63 13.22 -1.42
CA PHE A 20 6.44 14.43 -1.63
C PHE A 20 6.20 15.47 -0.56
N ASP A 21 4.98 15.55 -0.04
CA ASP A 21 4.61 16.44 1.04
C ASP A 21 4.01 15.71 2.25
N LYS A 22 3.56 16.49 3.23
CA LYS A 22 2.97 15.96 4.45
C LYS A 22 1.63 15.27 4.21
N SER A 23 0.81 15.79 3.32
CA SER A 23 -0.50 15.22 3.00
C SER A 23 -0.33 13.86 2.31
N ASP A 24 0.66 13.73 1.42
CA ASP A 24 1.00 12.43 0.85
C ASP A 24 1.49 11.44 1.93
N LEU A 25 2.32 11.92 2.86
CA LEU A 25 2.82 11.09 3.96
C LEU A 25 1.68 10.61 4.86
N GLU A 26 0.66 11.43 5.11
CA GLU A 26 -0.53 11.04 5.85
C GLU A 26 -1.27 9.87 5.16
N ILE A 27 -1.35 9.87 3.83
CA ILE A 27 -1.93 8.78 3.06
C ILE A 27 -1.10 7.50 3.23
N VAL A 28 0.20 7.56 2.95
CA VAL A 28 1.09 6.38 3.06
C VAL A 28 1.11 5.84 4.49
N SER A 29 1.18 6.72 5.49
CA SER A 29 1.12 6.36 6.91
C SER A 29 -0.18 5.66 7.26
N SER A 30 -1.32 6.16 6.76
CA SER A 30 -2.64 5.55 6.99
C SER A 30 -2.74 4.15 6.40
N LEU A 31 -2.18 3.92 5.21
CA LEU A 31 -2.18 2.61 4.54
C LEU A 31 -1.37 1.54 5.29
N ILE A 32 -0.40 1.94 6.11
CA ILE A 32 0.51 1.02 6.80
C ILE A 32 0.29 0.94 8.32
N GLN A 33 -0.76 1.57 8.87
CA GLN A 33 -1.00 1.61 10.32
C GLN A 33 -1.13 0.24 10.98
N ASP A 34 -1.68 -0.75 10.27
CA ASP A 34 -1.90 -2.11 10.75
C ASP A 34 -0.76 -3.08 10.36
N SER A 35 0.32 -2.55 9.82
CA SER A 35 1.41 -3.36 9.29
C SER A 35 2.28 -3.97 10.39
N VAL A 36 2.75 -5.19 10.15
CA VAL A 36 3.77 -5.85 10.97
C VAL A 36 5.13 -5.70 10.30
N LEU A 37 6.08 -5.12 11.03
CA LEU A 37 7.48 -4.96 10.63
C LEU A 37 8.38 -5.90 11.46
N PRO A 38 8.81 -7.04 10.90
CA PRO A 38 9.82 -7.88 11.54
C PRO A 38 11.17 -7.16 11.59
N ALA A 39 11.88 -7.25 12.71
CA ALA A 39 13.17 -6.54 12.87
C ALA A 39 14.24 -6.99 11.87
N ASN A 40 14.19 -8.24 11.40
CA ASN A 40 15.10 -8.79 10.38
C ASN A 40 14.82 -8.27 8.96
N GLU A 41 13.70 -7.57 8.75
CA GLU A 41 13.26 -7.02 7.46
C GLU A 41 13.55 -5.51 7.32
N ILE A 42 14.42 -4.98 8.19
CA ILE A 42 14.91 -3.60 8.16
C ILE A 42 16.31 -3.60 7.55
N LYS A 43 16.49 -2.84 6.46
CA LYS A 43 17.79 -2.76 5.78
C LYS A 43 18.18 -1.32 5.47
N TRP A 44 19.39 -0.96 5.87
CA TRP A 44 20.05 0.26 5.42
C TRP A 44 20.78 0.03 4.11
N LEU A 45 20.53 0.89 3.11
CA LEU A 45 21.15 0.88 1.79
C LEU A 45 22.08 2.11 1.65
N PRO A 46 23.37 2.01 2.06
CA PRO A 46 24.25 3.17 2.20
C PRO A 46 24.60 3.84 0.87
N THR A 47 24.65 3.07 -0.23
CA THR A 47 24.97 3.59 -1.56
C THR A 47 23.91 4.55 -2.10
N THR A 48 22.66 4.38 -1.67
CA THR A 48 21.53 5.23 -2.06
C THR A 48 21.00 6.09 -0.91
N ASN A 49 21.59 5.98 0.29
CA ASN A 49 21.13 6.64 1.50
C ASN A 49 19.64 6.36 1.81
N LYS A 50 19.22 5.09 1.66
CA LYS A 50 17.81 4.66 1.82
C LYS A 50 17.63 3.66 2.95
N LEU A 51 16.57 3.83 3.73
CA LEU A 51 16.05 2.81 4.64
C LEU A 51 14.97 2.03 3.91
N ALA A 52 15.16 0.72 3.77
CA ALA A 52 14.18 -0.20 3.22
C ALA A 52 13.53 -0.98 4.36
N LEU A 53 12.20 -1.05 4.34
CA LEU A 53 11.38 -1.78 5.29
C LEU A 53 10.48 -2.72 4.50
N LEU A 54 10.57 -4.03 4.74
CA LEU A 54 9.57 -4.97 4.24
C LEU A 54 8.54 -5.19 5.36
N ILE A 55 7.30 -4.82 5.07
CA ILE A 55 6.17 -4.85 5.99
C ILE A 55 5.08 -5.77 5.45
N ASN A 56 4.31 -6.38 6.34
CA ASN A 56 3.14 -7.18 5.98
C ASN A 56 1.88 -6.46 6.46
N ARG A 57 0.84 -6.34 5.63
CA ARG A 57 -0.43 -5.68 5.99
C ARG A 57 -1.64 -6.40 5.41
N PHE A 58 -2.82 -6.03 5.88
CA PHE A 58 -4.05 -6.38 5.17
C PHE A 58 -4.39 -5.31 4.14
N ARG A 59 -4.87 -5.75 2.98
CA ARG A 59 -5.33 -4.86 1.91
C ARG A 59 -6.80 -4.49 2.12
N TRP A 60 -7.05 -3.60 3.08
CA TRP A 60 -8.41 -3.18 3.46
C TRP A 60 -9.15 -2.43 2.36
N GLU A 61 -8.44 -1.85 1.40
CA GLU A 61 -9.01 -1.13 0.26
C GLU A 61 -9.93 -2.04 -0.58
N ASP A 62 -9.69 -3.35 -0.50
CA ASP A 62 -10.37 -4.39 -1.25
C ASP A 62 -11.48 -5.10 -0.45
N LYS A 63 -11.71 -4.68 0.81
CA LYS A 63 -12.64 -5.36 1.73
C LYS A 63 -14.05 -5.52 1.16
N ASN A 64 -14.60 -4.48 0.52
CA ASN A 64 -15.96 -4.54 -0.02
C ASN A 64 -16.08 -5.54 -1.18
N LEU A 65 -15.06 -5.62 -2.03
CA LEU A 65 -15.00 -6.57 -3.13
C LEU A 65 -14.71 -8.00 -2.62
N ALA A 66 -13.96 -8.14 -1.53
CA ALA A 66 -13.75 -9.42 -0.87
C ALA A 66 -15.06 -9.97 -0.30
N ILE A 67 -15.82 -9.13 0.41
CA ILE A 67 -17.14 -9.48 0.96
C ILE A 67 -18.13 -9.86 -0.15
N SER A 68 -18.21 -9.08 -1.23
CA SER A 68 -19.15 -9.37 -2.32
C SER A 68 -18.81 -10.66 -3.10
N LYS A 69 -17.56 -11.10 -3.03
CA LYS A 69 -17.06 -12.34 -3.66
C LYS A 69 -16.91 -13.51 -2.69
N ASP A 70 -17.38 -13.38 -1.44
CA ASP A 70 -17.26 -14.40 -0.39
C ASP A 70 -15.81 -14.94 -0.22
N ARG A 71 -14.83 -14.02 -0.26
CA ARG A 71 -13.41 -14.33 -0.06
C ARG A 71 -12.83 -13.56 1.12
N GLU A 72 -11.75 -14.08 1.68
CA GLU A 72 -11.00 -13.37 2.71
C GLU A 72 -10.29 -12.12 2.16
N VAL A 73 -10.07 -11.15 3.06
CA VAL A 73 -9.28 -9.95 2.75
C VAL A 73 -7.83 -10.37 2.50
N GLU A 74 -7.23 -9.84 1.43
CA GLU A 74 -5.86 -10.18 1.06
C GLU A 74 -4.85 -9.66 2.08
N ARG A 75 -3.78 -10.43 2.27
CA ARG A 75 -2.59 -10.04 3.02
C ARG A 75 -1.44 -9.84 2.04
N VAL A 76 -0.79 -8.68 2.11
CA VAL A 76 0.31 -8.27 1.24
C VAL A 76 1.57 -7.97 2.03
#